data_AF-A0A356TTM1-F1
#
_entry.id   AF-A0A356TTM1-F1
#
_cell.length_a   1.000
_cell.length_b   1.000
_cell.length_c   1.000
_cell.angle_alpha   90.00
_cell.angle_beta   90.00
_cell.angle_gamma   90.00
#
_symmetry.space_group_name_H-M   'P 1'
#
loop_
_entity.id
_entity.type
_entity.pdbx_description
1 polymer ?
#
loop_
_entity_poly.entity_id
_entity_poly.type
_entity_poly.pdbx_seq_one_letter_code
_entity_poly.pdbx_strand_id
1 'polypeptide(L)'
;WFADEEEAREAIARELEVQLAEARTEIRARGWKVMGPTRARNVSPYRRAKTFEARGTLRPHVAAGPGQTEARIAAIEQLVEFRQKHREAKRRWCAGDRDVVFPRGTYWMVKHHGARVEPFP
;
A
#
# COMPACT_ATOMS: atom_id res chain seq x y z
N TRP A 1 10.47 -13.70 -6.40
CA TRP A 1 11.54 -12.88 -5.82
C TRP A 1 12.68 -12.91 -6.81
N PHE A 2 13.19 -11.76 -7.23
CA PHE A 2 14.26 -11.66 -8.22
C PHE A 2 15.56 -12.23 -7.63
N ALA A 3 16.40 -12.84 -8.48
CA ALA A 3 17.65 -13.46 -8.09
C ALA A 3 18.73 -12.42 -7.76
N ASP A 4 18.72 -11.26 -8.44
CA ASP A 4 19.60 -10.13 -8.17
C ASP A 4 18.93 -8.76 -8.44
N GLU A 5 19.66 -7.69 -8.13
CA GLU A 5 19.18 -6.31 -8.29
C GLU A 5 18.97 -5.91 -9.76
N GLU A 6 19.78 -6.43 -10.67
CA GLU A 6 19.71 -6.05 -12.09
C GLU A 6 18.49 -6.70 -12.74
N GLU A 7 18.22 -7.97 -12.42
CA GLU A 7 16.99 -8.65 -12.82
C GLU A 7 15.74 -7.93 -12.28
N ALA A 8 15.79 -7.45 -11.03
CA ALA A 8 14.71 -6.66 -10.45
C ALA A 8 14.49 -5.35 -11.20
N ARG A 9 15.56 -4.62 -11.51
CA ARG A 9 15.51 -3.35 -12.26
C ARG A 9 14.94 -3.55 -13.66
N GLU A 10 15.39 -4.58 -14.38
CA GLU A 10 14.87 -4.89 -15.71
C GLU A 10 13.38 -5.25 -15.67
N ALA A 11 12.98 -6.08 -14.71
CA ALA A 11 11.57 -6.45 -14.54
C ALA A 11 10.70 -5.23 -14.23
N ILE A 12 11.16 -4.34 -13.35
CA ILE A 12 10.48 -3.07 -13.03
C ILE A 12 10.42 -2.17 -14.27
N ALA A 13 11.49 -2.04 -15.04
CA ALA A 13 11.53 -1.22 -16.24
C ALA A 13 10.56 -1.72 -17.32
N ARG A 14 10.48 -3.04 -17.53
CA ARG A 14 9.52 -3.64 -18.46
C ARG A 14 8.08 -3.37 -18.04
N GLU A 15 7.77 -3.59 -16.77
CA GLU A 15 6.42 -3.33 -16.23
C GLU A 15 6.06 -1.84 -16.32
N LEU A 16 7.02 -0.95 -16.05
CA LEU A 16 6.83 0.49 -16.18
C LEU A 16 6.47 0.90 -17.61
N GLU A 17 7.15 0.35 -18.62
CA GLU A 17 6.85 0.67 -20.02
C GLU A 17 5.45 0.20 -20.43
N VAL A 18 5.00 -0.96 -19.94
CA VAL A 18 3.62 -1.45 -20.15
C VAL A 18 2.61 -0.45 -19.55
N GLN A 19 2.80 -0.07 -18.29
CA GLN A 19 1.91 0.88 -17.61
C GLN A 19 1.90 2.26 -18.29
N LEU A 20 3.06 2.73 -18.77
CA LEU A 20 3.15 3.99 -19.52
C LEU A 20 2.41 3.92 -20.86
N ALA A 21 2.48 2.80 -21.58
CA ALA A 21 1.77 2.61 -22.83
C ALA A 21 0.24 2.61 -22.63
N GLU A 22 -0.24 1.93 -21.59
CA GLU A 22 -1.65 1.92 -21.19
C GLU A 22 -2.12 3.34 -20.80
N ALA A 23 -1.39 4.02 -19.94
CA ALA A 23 -1.71 5.38 -19.51
C ALA A 23 -1.74 6.37 -20.70
N ARG A 24 -0.79 6.28 -21.64
CA ARG A 24 -0.79 7.10 -22.85
C ARG A 24 -2.01 6.84 -23.73
N THR A 25 -2.42 5.58 -23.84
CA THR A 25 -3.61 5.18 -24.60
C THR A 25 -4.88 5.75 -23.95
N GLU A 26 -4.99 5.64 -22.62
CA GLU A 26 -6.12 6.21 -21.86
C GLU A 26 -6.19 7.74 -21.99
N ILE A 27 -5.05 8.45 -21.87
CA ILE A 27 -4.96 9.90 -22.04
C ILE A 27 -5.48 10.30 -23.43
N ARG A 28 -5.08 9.58 -24.48
CA ARG A 28 -5.54 9.84 -25.86
C ARG A 28 -7.03 9.57 -26.00
N ALA A 29 -7.51 8.43 -25.50
CA ALA A 29 -8.92 8.04 -25.58
C ALA A 29 -9.84 9.03 -24.85
N ARG A 30 -9.41 9.54 -23.69
CA ARG A 30 -10.16 10.52 -22.89
C ARG A 30 -9.94 11.98 -23.32
N GLY A 31 -9.04 12.22 -24.27
CA GLY A 31 -8.69 13.57 -24.73
C GLY A 31 -8.06 14.47 -23.67
N TRP A 32 -7.46 13.87 -22.63
CA TRP A 32 -6.82 14.63 -21.55
C TRP A 32 -5.58 15.37 -22.07
N LYS A 33 -5.43 16.63 -21.66
CA LYS A 33 -4.31 17.48 -22.07
C LYS A 33 -3.63 18.07 -20.84
N VAL A 34 -2.30 17.98 -20.78
CA VAL A 34 -1.51 18.67 -19.76
C VAL A 34 -1.45 20.16 -20.12
N MET A 35 -1.68 21.02 -19.12
CA MET A 35 -1.63 22.45 -19.31
C MET A 35 -0.19 22.96 -19.22
N GLY A 36 0.31 23.52 -20.32
CA GLY A 36 1.62 24.16 -20.34
C GLY A 36 1.67 25.47 -19.52
N PRO A 37 2.87 25.96 -19.18
CA PRO A 37 3.06 27.09 -18.26
C PRO A 37 2.31 28.37 -18.70
N THR A 38 2.32 28.71 -19.98
CA THR A 38 1.60 29.88 -20.52
C THR A 38 0.09 29.78 -20.28
N ARG A 39 -0.50 28.60 -20.54
CA ARG A 39 -1.94 28.39 -20.33
C ARG A 39 -2.30 28.38 -18.85
N ALA A 40 -1.43 27.84 -18.00
CA ALA A 40 -1.63 27.81 -16.56
C ALA A 40 -1.70 29.22 -15.95
N ARG A 41 -0.81 30.14 -16.39
CA ARG A 41 -0.80 31.54 -15.95
C ARG A 41 -2.07 32.31 -16.31
N ASN A 42 -2.74 31.92 -17.39
CA ASN A 42 -3.97 32.55 -17.86
C ASN A 42 -5.24 31.97 -17.22
N VAL A 43 -5.12 30.98 -16.32
CA VAL A 43 -6.26 30.47 -15.55
C VAL A 43 -6.60 31.50 -14.46
N SER A 44 -7.83 32.00 -14.47
CA SER A 44 -8.30 32.92 -13.44
C SER A 44 -8.20 32.28 -12.05
N PRO A 45 -7.65 32.98 -11.04
CA PRO A 45 -7.57 32.49 -9.66
C PRO A 45 -8.95 32.29 -9.02
N TYR A 46 -9.99 32.92 -9.58
CA TYR A 46 -11.38 32.76 -9.13
C TYR A 46 -12.10 31.60 -9.84
N ARG A 47 -11.49 30.98 -10.85
CA ARG A 47 -12.07 29.85 -11.57
C ARG A 47 -11.93 28.56 -10.77
N ARG A 48 -13.00 28.15 -10.11
CA ARG A 48 -13.05 26.89 -9.35
C ARG A 48 -13.13 25.67 -10.27
N ALA A 49 -12.38 24.62 -9.93
CA ALA A 49 -12.53 23.31 -10.54
C ALA A 49 -13.93 22.72 -10.20
N LYS A 50 -14.63 22.22 -11.22
CA LYS A 50 -15.95 21.57 -11.07
C LYS A 50 -15.85 20.04 -11.01
N THR A 51 -14.72 19.48 -11.42
CA THR A 51 -14.43 18.05 -11.32
C THR A 51 -13.99 17.70 -9.90
N PHE A 52 -14.63 16.69 -9.33
CA PHE A 52 -14.26 16.14 -8.04
C PHE A 52 -13.40 14.90 -8.26
N GLU A 53 -12.35 14.75 -7.45
CA GLU A 53 -11.66 13.46 -7.37
C GLU A 53 -12.63 12.39 -6.90
N ALA A 54 -12.59 11.22 -7.54
CA ALA A 54 -13.35 10.06 -7.09
C ALA A 54 -12.86 9.67 -5.69
N ARG A 55 -13.63 10.03 -4.67
CA ARG A 55 -13.38 9.61 -3.29
C ARG A 55 -13.80 8.14 -3.15
N GLY A 56 -12.95 7.32 -2.55
CA GLY A 56 -13.27 5.91 -2.27
C GLY A 56 -12.62 4.89 -3.20
N THR A 57 -11.59 5.26 -3.97
CA THR A 57 -10.74 4.23 -4.59
C THR A 57 -10.11 3.37 -3.50
N LEU A 58 -10.14 2.04 -3.70
CA LEU A 58 -9.58 1.08 -2.76
C LEU A 58 -8.10 1.44 -2.53
N ARG A 59 -7.74 1.81 -1.30
CA ARG A 59 -6.34 1.95 -0.86
C ARG A 59 -5.93 0.62 -0.22
N PRO A 60 -5.42 -0.35 -0.99
CA PRO A 60 -5.20 -1.67 -0.44
C PRO A 60 -4.08 -1.62 0.59
N HIS A 61 -4.28 -2.25 1.76
CA HIS A 61 -3.19 -2.46 2.72
C HIS A 61 -2.09 -3.35 2.16
N VAL A 62 -2.45 -4.25 1.23
CA VAL A 62 -1.52 -5.08 0.47
C VAL A 62 -1.81 -4.89 -1.00
N ALA A 63 -0.87 -4.28 -1.72
CA ALA A 63 -0.87 -4.22 -3.17
C ALA A 63 -0.21 -5.48 -3.75
N ALA A 64 -0.70 -5.96 -4.87
CA ALA A 64 -0.09 -7.05 -5.64
C ALA A 64 -0.17 -6.69 -7.12
N GLY A 65 0.77 -7.22 -7.92
CA GLY A 65 0.80 -6.98 -9.35
C GLY A 65 -0.39 -7.63 -10.08
N PRO A 66 -0.58 -7.32 -11.38
CA PRO A 66 -1.60 -7.96 -12.20
C PRO A 66 -1.51 -9.50 -12.13
N GLY A 67 -2.66 -10.18 -12.10
CA GLY A 67 -2.74 -11.65 -12.03
C GLY A 67 -2.43 -12.27 -10.66
N GLN A 68 -2.10 -11.48 -9.63
CA GLN A 68 -1.70 -11.99 -8.31
C GLN A 68 -2.82 -11.90 -7.26
N THR A 69 -4.08 -12.09 -7.66
CA THR A 69 -5.25 -11.96 -6.78
C THR A 69 -5.16 -12.89 -5.57
N GLU A 70 -4.84 -14.17 -5.79
CA GLU A 70 -4.76 -15.16 -4.70
C GLU A 70 -3.64 -14.84 -3.70
N ALA A 71 -2.47 -14.44 -4.18
CA ALA A 71 -1.37 -14.01 -3.32
C ALA A 71 -1.76 -12.78 -2.48
N ARG A 72 -2.53 -11.85 -3.07
CA ARG A 72 -3.06 -10.69 -2.35
C ARG A 72 -4.08 -11.09 -1.29
N ILE A 73 -4.99 -12.02 -1.59
CA ILE A 73 -5.97 -12.51 -0.63
C ILE A 73 -5.26 -13.18 0.55
N ALA A 74 -4.33 -14.11 0.28
CA ALA A 74 -3.56 -14.79 1.32
C ALA A 74 -2.78 -13.81 2.21
N ALA A 75 -2.17 -12.77 1.64
CA ALA A 75 -1.47 -11.74 2.41
C ALA A 75 -2.43 -10.88 3.26
N ILE A 76 -3.64 -10.60 2.76
CA ILE A 76 -4.68 -9.91 3.54
C ILE A 76 -5.15 -10.78 4.70
N GLU A 77 -5.36 -12.08 4.49
CA GLU A 77 -5.74 -13.02 5.55
C GLU A 77 -4.70 -13.08 6.66
N GLN A 78 -3.42 -13.20 6.31
CA GLN A 78 -2.31 -13.15 7.27
C GLN A 78 -2.28 -11.83 8.05
N LEU A 79 -2.51 -10.70 7.37
CA LEU A 79 -2.57 -9.39 8.02
C LEU A 79 -3.77 -9.28 8.99
N VAL A 80 -4.92 -9.82 8.61
CA VAL A 80 -6.12 -9.85 9.46
C VAL A 80 -5.87 -10.72 10.69
N GLU A 81 -5.32 -11.92 10.52
CA GLU A 81 -4.97 -12.83 11.61
C GLU A 81 -3.97 -12.17 12.59
N PHE A 82 -2.88 -11.59 12.06
CA PHE A 82 -1.90 -10.86 12.87
C PHE A 82 -2.57 -9.74 13.69
N ARG A 83 -3.42 -8.93 13.06
CA ARG A 83 -4.12 -7.82 13.72
C ARG A 83 -5.09 -8.29 14.80
N GLN A 84 -5.74 -9.45 14.61
CA GLN A 84 -6.63 -10.04 15.61
C GLN A 84 -5.82 -10.52 16.82
N LYS A 85 -4.78 -11.34 16.61
CA LYS A 85 -3.89 -11.82 17.68
C LYS A 85 -3.25 -10.66 18.45
N HIS A 86 -2.77 -9.64 17.74
CA HIS A 86 -2.17 -8.46 18.37
C HIS A 86 -3.20 -7.68 19.20
N ARG A 87 -4.44 -7.51 18.71
CA ARG A 87 -5.48 -6.81 19.47
C ARG A 87 -5.84 -7.56 20.75
N GLU A 88 -5.95 -8.87 20.69
CA GLU A 88 -6.25 -9.69 21.85
C GLU A 88 -5.11 -9.66 22.87
N ALA A 89 -3.86 -9.85 22.43
CA ALA A 89 -2.68 -9.73 23.30
C ALA A 89 -2.59 -8.35 23.94
N LYS A 90 -2.85 -7.27 23.17
CA LYS A 90 -2.87 -5.90 23.70
C LYS A 90 -3.98 -5.69 24.72
N ARG A 91 -5.17 -6.27 24.53
CA ARG A 91 -6.26 -6.20 25.51
C ARG A 91 -5.87 -6.84 26.83
N ARG A 92 -5.33 -8.06 26.81
CA ARG A 92 -4.84 -8.76 28.00
C ARG A 92 -3.70 -7.99 28.69
N TRP A 93 -2.75 -7.47 27.91
CA TRP A 93 -1.67 -6.63 28.41
C TRP A 93 -2.18 -5.37 29.12
N CYS A 94 -3.17 -4.70 28.55
CA CYS A 94 -3.81 -3.54 29.16
C CYS A 94 -4.61 -3.91 30.42
N ALA A 95 -5.14 -5.13 30.50
CA ALA A 95 -5.81 -5.66 31.69
C ALA A 95 -4.84 -6.09 32.81
N GLY A 96 -3.52 -6.03 32.58
CA GLY A 96 -2.49 -6.29 33.58
C GLY A 96 -1.75 -7.62 33.42
N ASP A 97 -2.15 -8.46 32.47
CA ASP A 97 -1.44 -9.70 32.15
C ASP A 97 -0.11 -9.37 31.45
N ARG A 98 1.00 -9.51 32.16
CA ARG A 98 2.35 -9.26 31.63
C ARG A 98 3.00 -10.51 31.02
N ASP A 99 2.39 -11.68 31.19
CA ASP A 99 2.91 -12.94 30.63
C ASP A 99 2.35 -13.23 29.23
N VAL A 100 1.35 -12.46 28.78
CA VAL A 100 0.81 -12.56 27.42
C VAL A 100 1.89 -12.43 26.35
N VAL A 101 1.82 -13.33 25.36
CA VAL A 101 2.75 -13.39 24.23
C VAL A 101 2.10 -12.69 23.03
N PHE A 102 2.77 -11.68 22.48
CA PHE A 102 2.35 -10.99 21.27
C PHE A 102 2.72 -11.80 20.01
N PRO A 103 1.95 -11.67 18.91
CA PRO A 103 2.28 -12.36 17.67
C PRO A 103 3.60 -11.85 17.08
N ARG A 104 4.31 -12.73 16.36
CA ARG A 104 5.55 -12.38 15.66
C ARG A 104 5.39 -11.14 14.78
N GLY A 105 6.41 -10.28 14.73
CA GLY A 105 6.35 -8.99 14.03
C GLY A 105 5.85 -7.82 14.88
N THR A 106 5.48 -8.06 16.15
CA THR A 106 5.16 -6.98 17.09
C THR A 106 6.43 -6.29 17.60
N TYR A 107 6.74 -5.10 17.08
CA TYR A 107 7.97 -4.37 17.45
C TYR A 107 7.81 -3.48 18.70
N TRP A 108 6.85 -2.55 18.69
CA TRP A 108 6.78 -1.48 19.70
C TRP A 108 6.57 -2.02 21.13
N MET A 109 5.70 -3.03 21.28
CA MET A 109 5.45 -3.67 22.58
C MET A 109 6.69 -4.37 23.13
N VAL A 110 7.49 -4.98 22.26
CA VAL A 110 8.75 -5.62 22.67
C VAL A 110 9.76 -4.54 23.05
N LYS A 111 10.01 -3.57 22.16
CA LYS A 111 11.10 -2.61 22.32
C LYS A 111 10.89 -1.63 23.46
N HIS A 112 9.66 -1.16 23.69
CA HIS A 112 9.37 -0.10 24.66
C HIS A 112 8.65 -0.59 25.90
N HIS A 113 8.01 -1.76 25.86
CA HIS A 113 7.23 -2.29 26.98
C HIS A 113 7.75 -3.64 27.50
N GLY A 114 8.80 -4.21 26.88
CA GLY A 114 9.40 -5.48 27.30
C GLY A 114 8.47 -6.67 27.15
N ALA A 115 7.43 -6.57 26.31
CA ALA A 115 6.48 -7.65 26.13
C ALA A 115 7.13 -8.87 25.45
N ARG A 116 6.66 -10.08 25.80
CA ARG A 116 7.07 -11.32 25.13
C ARG A 116 6.45 -11.38 23.73
N VAL A 117 7.18 -11.99 22.80
CA VAL A 117 6.74 -12.16 21.41
C VAL A 117 7.02 -13.59 20.95
N GLU A 118 6.19 -14.11 20.06
CA GLU A 118 6.47 -15.37 19.37
C GLU A 118 7.82 -15.31 18.65
N PRO A 119 8.59 -16.41 18.62
CA PRO A 119 9.87 -16.45 17.92
C PRO A 119 9.70 -16.19 16.42
N PHE A 120 10.72 -15.58 15.82
CA PHE A 120 10.84 -15.49 14.37
C PHE A 120 11.29 -16.86 13.84
N PRO A 121 10.72 -17.36 12.73
CA PRO A 121 11.14 -18.62 12.12
C PRO A 121 12.57 -18.56 11.57
#